data_AF-A0A6P3HP85-F1
#
_entry.id   AF-A0A6P3HP85-F1
#
_cell.length_a   1.000
_cell.length_b   1.000
_cell.length_c   1.000
_cell.angle_alpha   90.00
_cell.angle_beta   90.00
_cell.angle_gamma   90.00
#
_symmetry.space_group_name_H-M   'P 1'
#
loop_
_entity.id
_entity.type
_entity.pdbx_description
1 polymer ?
#
loop_
_entity_poly.entity_id
_entity_poly.type
_entity_poly.pdbx_seq_one_letter_code
_entity_poly.pdbx_strand_id
1 'polypeptide(L)'
;MAKNVSDADIDEGLYSRQLYVLGHEAMKRLQTSSVLVSGLRGLGVEIAKNIILGGVKAVTLHDQGTAQWADLSSQFYLREEDIGKNRAEVSQPRLAELNSYVPVSAYTGPLVEDFLSDFQVP
;
A
#
# COMPACT_ATOMS: atom_id res chain seq x y z
N MET A 1 -30.12 7.87 19.84
CA MET A 1 -29.70 7.71 18.43
C MET A 1 -28.18 7.62 18.42
N ALA A 2 -27.64 6.42 18.18
CA ALA A 2 -26.20 6.23 18.11
C ALA A 2 -25.68 6.90 16.83
N LYS A 3 -24.69 7.79 16.96
CA LYS A 3 -23.93 8.30 15.82
C LYS A 3 -23.26 7.09 15.16
N ASN A 4 -23.74 6.72 13.98
CA ASN A 4 -23.11 5.72 13.14
C ASN A 4 -21.70 6.20 12.76
N VAL A 5 -20.82 5.21 12.63
CA VAL A 5 -19.40 5.26 12.29
C VAL A 5 -19.08 6.40 11.32
N SER A 6 -18.06 7.18 11.67
CA SER A 6 -17.56 8.37 10.96
C SER A 6 -17.60 8.23 9.43
N ASP A 7 -18.43 9.05 8.77
CA ASP A 7 -18.12 9.53 7.42
C ASP A 7 -16.75 10.21 7.54
N ALA A 8 -15.68 9.50 7.20
CA ALA A 8 -14.41 10.15 6.92
C ALA A 8 -14.64 10.91 5.62
N ASP A 9 -14.93 12.21 5.74
CA ASP A 9 -15.10 13.07 4.58
C ASP A 9 -13.84 12.96 3.70
N ILE A 10 -14.04 12.64 2.43
CA ILE A 10 -12.94 12.53 1.47
C ILE A 10 -12.30 13.92 1.36
N ASP A 11 -10.98 13.99 1.53
CA ASP A 11 -10.22 15.22 1.32
C ASP A 11 -10.27 15.60 -0.17
N GLU A 12 -11.23 16.44 -0.54
CA GLU A 12 -11.42 16.91 -1.91
C GLU A 12 -10.22 17.74 -2.40
N GLY A 13 -9.42 18.33 -1.49
CA GLY A 13 -8.20 19.05 -1.86
C GLY A 13 -7.15 18.10 -2.43
N LEU A 14 -6.90 16.99 -1.74
CA LEU A 14 -5.97 15.96 -2.16
C LEU A 14 -6.50 15.14 -3.35
N TYR A 15 -7.77 14.72 -3.30
CA TYR A 15 -8.36 13.76 -4.25
C TYR A 15 -9.18 14.38 -5.38
N SER A 16 -9.22 15.72 -5.52
CA SER A 16 -10.04 16.44 -6.53
C SER A 16 -10.06 15.78 -7.92
N ARG A 17 -8.87 15.51 -8.49
CA ARG A 17 -8.74 14.94 -9.83
C ARG A 17 -9.17 13.48 -9.90
N GLN A 18 -8.93 12.73 -8.83
CA GLN A 18 -9.29 11.31 -8.75
C GLN A 18 -10.81 11.14 -8.58
N LEU A 19 -11.46 12.04 -7.85
CA LEU A 19 -12.91 12.10 -7.69
C LEU A 19 -13.64 12.28 -9.03
N TYR A 20 -13.08 13.05 -9.97
CA TYR A 20 -13.67 13.20 -11.31
C TYR A 20 -13.60 11.91 -12.16
N VAL A 21 -12.69 10.99 -11.84
CA VAL A 21 -12.52 9.73 -12.58
C VAL A 21 -13.33 8.61 -11.94
N LEU A 22 -13.25 8.46 -10.62
CA LEU A 22 -13.84 7.33 -9.91
C LEU A 22 -15.23 7.64 -9.33
N GLY A 23 -15.48 8.90 -8.98
CA GLY A 23 -16.65 9.31 -8.21
C GLY A 23 -16.52 9.03 -6.71
N HIS A 24 -17.41 9.67 -5.93
CA HIS A 24 -17.38 9.65 -4.47
C HIS A 24 -17.64 8.25 -3.89
N GLU A 25 -18.60 7.51 -4.47
CA GLU A 25 -18.96 6.18 -3.96
C GLU A 25 -17.80 5.18 -4.08
N ALA A 26 -17.11 5.17 -5.22
CA ALA A 26 -15.94 4.33 -5.43
C ALA A 26 -14.79 4.71 -4.48
N MET A 27 -14.55 6.00 -4.25
CA MET A 27 -13.56 6.45 -3.29
C MET A 27 -13.88 6.01 -1.85
N LYS A 28 -15.14 6.10 -1.41
CA LYS A 28 -15.56 5.58 -0.09
C LYS A 28 -15.30 4.08 0.05
N ARG A 29 -15.54 3.30 -1.02
CA ARG A 29 -15.22 1.86 -1.03
C ARG A 29 -13.71 1.61 -0.91
N LEU A 30 -12.88 2.38 -1.59
CA LEU A 30 -11.41 2.27 -1.46
C LEU A 30 -10.95 2.55 -0.03
N GLN A 31 -11.45 3.60 0.61
CA GLN A 31 -11.11 3.99 1.98
C GLN A 31 -11.52 2.98 3.06
N THR A 32 -12.30 1.96 2.71
CA THR A 32 -12.68 0.86 3.62
C THR A 32 -11.94 -0.45 3.32
N SER A 33 -11.16 -0.50 2.24
CA SER A 33 -10.48 -1.71 1.76
C SER A 33 -9.03 -1.79 2.24
N SER A 34 -8.65 -2.87 2.93
CA SER A 34 -7.27 -3.15 3.35
C SER A 34 -6.57 -4.08 2.37
N VAL A 35 -5.47 -3.62 1.76
CA VAL A 35 -4.83 -4.32 0.63
C VAL A 35 -3.48 -4.94 1.04
N LEU A 36 -3.27 -6.20 0.67
CA LEU A 36 -1.97 -6.88 0.75
C LEU A 36 -1.28 -6.87 -0.62
N VAL A 37 -0.04 -6.40 -0.68
CA VAL A 37 0.81 -6.50 -1.88
C VAL A 37 1.94 -7.48 -1.60
N SER A 38 1.89 -8.65 -2.23
CA SER A 38 2.88 -9.73 -2.06
C SER A 38 3.91 -9.72 -3.19
N GLY A 39 5.19 -9.62 -2.81
CA GLY A 39 6.35 -9.46 -3.68
C GLY A 39 6.66 -7.98 -3.94
N LEU A 40 7.82 -7.50 -3.49
CA LEU A 40 8.25 -6.09 -3.57
C LEU A 40 9.45 -5.88 -4.51
N ARG A 41 9.43 -6.59 -5.65
CA ARG A 41 10.28 -6.28 -6.81
C ARG A 41 9.69 -5.10 -7.59
N GLY A 42 10.25 -4.72 -8.74
CA GLY A 42 9.83 -3.55 -9.51
C GLY A 42 8.32 -3.45 -9.78
N LEU A 43 7.67 -4.54 -10.17
CA LEU A 43 6.23 -4.56 -10.38
C LEU A 43 5.44 -4.30 -9.09
N GLY A 44 5.81 -4.98 -8.01
CA GLY A 44 5.09 -4.89 -6.74
C GLY A 44 5.17 -3.50 -6.12
N VAL A 45 6.34 -2.85 -6.21
CA VAL A 45 6.51 -1.49 -5.69
C VAL A 45 5.71 -0.47 -6.51
N GLU A 46 5.60 -0.66 -7.83
CA GLU A 46 4.82 0.22 -8.70
C GLU A 46 3.31 0.06 -8.44
N ILE A 47 2.83 -1.17 -8.24
CA ILE A 47 1.45 -1.45 -7.81
C ILE A 47 1.19 -0.81 -6.45
N ALA A 48 2.05 -1.06 -5.45
CA ALA A 48 1.88 -0.51 -4.11
C ALA A 48 1.84 1.03 -4.12
N LYS A 49 2.74 1.68 -4.86
CA LYS A 49 2.75 3.13 -5.03
C LYS A 49 1.40 3.65 -5.53
N ASN A 50 0.86 3.05 -6.60
CA ASN A 50 -0.40 3.51 -7.18
C ASN A 50 -1.61 3.26 -6.26
N ILE A 51 -1.62 2.15 -5.51
CA ILE A 51 -2.68 1.84 -4.53
C ILE A 51 -2.66 2.83 -3.36
N ILE A 52 -1.46 3.15 -2.85
CA ILE A 52 -1.28 4.11 -1.75
C ILE A 52 -1.72 5.52 -2.18
N LEU A 53 -1.27 5.96 -3.36
CA LEU A 53 -1.72 7.25 -3.92
C LEU A 53 -3.23 7.25 -4.17
N GLY A 54 -3.80 6.09 -4.52
CA GLY A 54 -5.24 5.90 -4.70
C GLY A 54 -6.08 6.06 -3.44
N GLY A 55 -5.50 6.02 -2.24
CA GLY A 55 -6.24 6.30 -1.00
C GLY A 55 -7.08 5.15 -0.46
N VAL A 56 -6.50 3.95 -0.37
CA VAL A 56 -7.14 2.81 0.30
C VAL A 56 -7.08 2.93 1.84
N LYS A 57 -7.80 2.06 2.57
CA LYS A 57 -7.80 2.08 4.05
C LYS A 57 -6.41 1.86 4.65
N ALA A 58 -5.69 0.87 4.11
CA ALA A 58 -4.36 0.48 4.57
C ALA A 58 -3.68 -0.39 3.51
N VAL A 59 -2.34 -0.39 3.50
CA VAL A 59 -1.54 -1.28 2.65
C VAL A 59 -0.56 -2.06 3.51
N THR A 60 -0.50 -3.38 3.31
CA THR A 60 0.53 -4.23 3.88
C THR A 60 1.41 -4.76 2.76
N LEU A 61 2.72 -4.54 2.89
CA LEU A 61 3.75 -5.00 1.98
C LEU A 61 4.27 -6.34 2.48
N HIS A 62 4.28 -7.35 1.61
CA HIS A 62 4.82 -8.66 1.95
C HIS A 62 5.95 -9.04 1.00
N ASP A 63 7.11 -9.41 1.55
CA ASP A 63 8.18 -10.06 0.79
C ASP A 63 9.05 -10.85 1.76
N GLN A 64 9.36 -12.10 1.41
CA GLN A 64 10.26 -12.94 2.21
C GLN A 64 11.71 -12.82 1.76
N GLY A 65 11.95 -12.29 0.55
CA GLY A 65 13.27 -12.21 -0.02
C GLY A 65 13.98 -10.90 0.25
N THR A 66 15.30 -10.96 0.14
CA THR A 66 16.19 -9.82 0.30
C THR A 66 16.43 -9.12 -1.02
N ALA A 67 16.70 -7.82 -0.98
CA ALA A 67 17.08 -7.03 -2.14
C ALA A 67 18.34 -7.61 -2.80
N GLN A 68 18.27 -7.82 -4.12
CA GLN A 68 19.39 -8.27 -4.94
C GLN A 68 19.74 -7.23 -5.99
N TRP A 69 20.96 -7.29 -6.52
CA TRP A 69 21.44 -6.37 -7.55
C TRP A 69 20.49 -6.26 -8.75
N ALA A 70 19.90 -7.37 -9.19
CA ALA A 70 18.96 -7.40 -10.32
C ALA A 70 17.65 -6.63 -10.04
N ASP A 71 17.26 -6.48 -8.77
CA ASP A 71 16.02 -5.80 -8.40
C ASP A 71 16.11 -4.28 -8.60
N LEU A 72 17.31 -3.70 -8.49
CA LEU A 72 17.56 -2.25 -8.66
C LEU A 72 17.23 -1.73 -10.07
N SER A 73 17.12 -2.63 -11.06
CA SER A 73 16.77 -2.28 -12.44
C SER A 73 15.38 -1.67 -12.60
N SER A 74 14.46 -1.98 -11.69
CA SER A 74 13.05 -1.57 -11.77
C SER A 74 12.44 -1.19 -10.44
N GLN A 75 13.05 -1.58 -9.32
CA GLN A 75 12.60 -1.20 -7.98
C GLN A 75 13.26 0.13 -7.59
N PHE A 76 12.57 1.23 -7.85
CA PHE A 76 13.09 2.60 -7.71
C PHE A 76 13.31 3.10 -6.26
N TYR A 77 12.82 2.37 -5.26
CA TYR A 77 13.06 2.65 -3.83
C TYR A 77 14.26 1.92 -3.24
N LEU A 78 14.74 0.85 -3.87
CA LEU A 78 15.97 0.19 -3.43
C LEU A 78 17.20 1.02 -3.84
N ARG A 79 18.22 0.97 -3.00
CA ARG A 79 19.56 1.50 -3.25
C ARG A 79 20.59 0.38 -3.12
N GLU A 80 21.81 0.62 -3.62
CA GLU A 80 22.90 -0.37 -3.52
C GLU A 80 23.20 -0.74 -2.05
N GLU A 81 23.08 0.22 -1.13
CA GLU A 81 23.24 0.02 0.31
C GLU A 81 22.15 -0.85 0.96
N ASP A 82 21.08 -1.17 0.24
CA ASP A 82 19.97 -2.00 0.72
C ASP A 82 20.09 -3.46 0.33
N ILE A 83 21.08 -3.81 -0.49
CA ILE A 83 21.31 -5.18 -0.93
C ILE A 83 21.54 -6.08 0.29
N GLY A 84 20.82 -7.20 0.32
CA GLY A 84 20.82 -8.14 1.45
C GLY A 84 19.79 -7.83 2.54
N LYS A 85 19.17 -6.64 2.56
CA LYS A 85 18.05 -6.32 3.47
C LYS A 85 16.72 -6.79 2.88
N ASN A 86 15.70 -6.99 3.70
CA ASN A 86 14.37 -7.38 3.22
C ASN A 86 13.74 -6.27 2.35
N ARG A 87 13.17 -6.64 1.20
CA ARG A 87 12.61 -5.66 0.25
C ARG A 87 11.39 -4.91 0.79
N ALA A 88 10.50 -5.59 1.52
CA ALA A 88 9.31 -4.96 2.08
C ALA A 88 9.66 -3.96 3.18
N GLU A 89 10.56 -4.33 4.10
CA GLU A 89 11.00 -3.46 5.19
C GLU A 89 11.70 -2.20 4.70
N VAL A 90 12.64 -2.33 3.75
CA VAL A 90 13.36 -1.19 3.18
C VAL A 90 12.42 -0.24 2.41
N SER A 91 11.42 -0.79 1.73
CA SER A 91 10.50 0.01 0.91
C SER A 91 9.41 0.70 1.72
N GLN A 92 9.04 0.14 2.88
CA GLN A 92 7.95 0.63 3.73
C GLN A 92 8.03 2.13 4.05
N PRO A 93 9.15 2.68 4.57
CA PRO A 93 9.17 4.09 4.97
C PRO A 93 8.95 5.02 3.77
N ARG A 94 9.55 4.71 2.63
CA ARG A 94 9.43 5.52 1.40
C ARG A 94 8.03 5.45 0.79
N LEU A 95 7.37 4.30 0.89
CA LEU A 95 5.99 4.13 0.44
C LEU A 95 5.00 4.84 1.38
N ALA A 96 5.26 4.87 2.69
CA ALA A 96 4.42 5.56 3.66
C ALA A 96 4.42 7.10 3.48
N GLU A 97 5.50 7.66 2.93
CA GLU A 97 5.59 9.10 2.63
C GLU A 97 4.65 9.57 1.52
N LEU A 98 4.16 8.66 0.66
CA LEU A 98 3.32 9.01 -0.49
C LEU A 98 1.94 9.53 -0.11
N ASN A 99 1.38 9.05 1.01
CA ASN A 99 0.05 9.43 1.44
C ASN A 99 -0.13 9.24 2.95
N SER A 100 -0.23 10.35 3.69
CA SER A 100 -0.41 10.35 5.15
C SER A 100 -1.73 9.72 5.63
N TYR A 101 -2.72 9.59 4.75
CA TYR A 101 -4.00 8.95 5.07
C TYR A 101 -3.95 7.42 4.98
N VAL A 102 -2.92 6.86 4.34
CA VAL A 102 -2.82 5.41 4.09
C VAL A 102 -1.68 4.83 4.93
N PRO A 103 -1.99 4.17 6.06
CA PRO A 103 -0.96 3.46 6.83
C PRO A 103 -0.36 2.32 5.99
N VAL A 104 0.97 2.24 5.99
CA VAL A 104 1.75 1.21 5.28
C VAL A 104 2.52 0.37 6.30
N SER A 105 2.30 -0.95 6.30
CA SER A 105 3.05 -1.90 7.14
C SER A 105 3.84 -2.90 6.29
N ALA A 106 4.86 -3.54 6.87
CA ALA A 106 5.64 -4.60 6.23
C ALA A 106 5.47 -5.93 6.99
N TYR A 107 5.44 -7.03 6.24
CA TYR A 107 5.35 -8.39 6.75
C TYR A 107 6.33 -9.30 5.99
N THR A 108 7.15 -10.03 6.73
CA THR A 108 8.22 -10.88 6.16
C THR A 108 8.00 -12.38 6.40
N GLY A 109 6.93 -12.72 7.13
CA GLY A 109 6.58 -14.09 7.47
C GLY A 109 5.87 -14.85 6.34
N PRO A 110 5.48 -16.11 6.57
CA PRO A 110 4.70 -16.89 5.61
C PRO A 110 3.27 -16.36 5.45
N LEU A 111 2.73 -16.48 4.24
CA LEU A 111 1.31 -16.23 3.99
C LEU A 111 0.50 -17.44 4.48
N VAL A 112 -0.03 -17.32 5.69
CA VAL A 112 -0.92 -18.31 6.33
C VAL A 112 -2.37 -17.81 6.28
N GLU A 113 -3.34 -18.73 6.34
CA GLU A 113 -4.78 -18.38 6.24
C GLU A 113 -5.19 -17.33 7.26
N ASP A 114 -4.75 -17.47 8.51
CA ASP A 114 -5.03 -16.52 9.60
C ASP A 114 -4.51 -15.11 9.32
N PHE A 115 -3.42 -14.98 8.56
CA PHE A 115 -2.90 -13.68 8.16
C PHE A 115 -3.71 -13.11 6.99
N LEU A 116 -4.09 -13.96 6.04
CA LEU A 116 -4.79 -13.55 4.82
C LEU A 116 -6.25 -13.13 5.07
N SER A 117 -6.88 -13.62 6.14
CA SER A 117 -8.29 -13.33 6.45
C SER A 117 -8.61 -11.85 6.67
N ASP A 118 -7.60 -11.04 6.99
CA ASP A 118 -7.78 -9.63 7.33
C ASP A 118 -7.84 -8.69 6.12
N PHE A 119 -7.54 -9.19 4.91
CA PHE A 119 -7.41 -8.36 3.71
C PHE A 119 -8.63 -8.45 2.78
N GLN A 120 -8.98 -7.34 2.15
CA GLN A 120 -10.03 -7.24 1.13
C GLN A 120 -9.47 -6.52 -0.10
N VAL A 121 -9.55 -7.17 -1.26
CA VAL A 121 -9.23 -6.53 -2.54
C VAL A 121 -10.55 -6.27 -3.27
N PRO A 122 -10.91 -5.00 -3.54
CA PRO A 122 -12.20 -4.63 -4.12
C PRO A 122 -12.37 -5.01 -5.60
#